data_AF-A0A8J4A888-F1
#
_entry.id   AF-A0A8J4A888-F1
#
_cell.length_a   1.000
_cell.length_b   1.000
_cell.length_c   1.000
_cell.angle_alpha   90.00
_cell.angle_beta   90.00
_cell.angle_gamma   90.00
#
_symmetry.space_group_name_H-M   'P 1'
#
loop_
_entity.id
_entity.type
_entity.pdbx_description
1 polymer ?
#
loop_
_entity_poly.entity_id
_entity_poly.type
_entity_poly.pdbx_seq_one_letter_code
_entity_poly.pdbx_strand_id
1 'polypeptide(L)'
;MAGGPRWPIGIAGAALVAAGAVLLPVPVLRVPAGLALVFALPGLAAIGPLRPRLSTMERIALVPLLSIAVPVVGGIGCYAAGVRLTTPVWVALTTIVTLALCGLHVGLGPRATRSAGRPADDPTTEDGGRPARRGPAGRWTARRALRVVLPAVLTIALLGGAGVVALRAARTGSVQHYTALSITPVGSAVALDRSVRVTVSCNESAPTGYTVRVTGADGYAAHRSVRLAPGHSRTWQLSVPAVGRVTARLYTGDGGTPYRSVFLAGG
;
A
#
# COMPACT_ATOMS: atom_id res chain seq x y z
N MET A 1 -7.69 42.34 8.47
CA MET A 1 -7.09 41.49 7.42
C MET A 1 -7.59 40.05 7.58
N ALA A 2 -8.55 39.63 6.76
CA ALA A 2 -9.13 38.28 6.85
C ALA A 2 -8.20 37.28 6.14
N GLY A 3 -7.27 36.69 6.90
CA GLY A 3 -6.48 35.55 6.45
C GLY A 3 -7.42 34.38 6.17
N GLY A 4 -7.67 34.08 4.89
CA GLY A 4 -8.41 32.89 4.51
C GLY A 4 -7.76 31.64 5.11
N PRO A 5 -8.53 30.57 5.39
CA PRO A 5 -8.00 29.37 6.02
C PRO A 5 -6.95 28.73 5.10
N ARG A 6 -5.66 28.93 5.40
CA ARG A 6 -4.50 28.31 4.72
C ARG A 6 -4.31 26.84 5.10
N TRP A 7 -5.14 26.35 6.01
CA TRP A 7 -5.14 25.00 6.56
C TRP A 7 -5.12 23.86 5.50
N PRO A 8 -6.00 23.82 4.47
CA PRO A 8 -6.01 22.70 3.52
C PRO A 8 -4.74 22.66 2.64
N ILE A 9 -4.12 23.82 2.39
CA ILE A 9 -2.87 23.90 1.62
C ILE A 9 -1.71 23.30 2.45
N GLY A 10 -1.68 23.57 3.75
CA GLY A 10 -0.69 22.99 4.66
C GLY A 10 -0.79 21.45 4.73
N ILE A 11 -2.01 20.91 4.79
CA ILE A 11 -2.23 19.45 4.82
C ILE A 11 -1.83 18.81 3.48
N ALA A 12 -2.20 19.42 2.36
CA ALA A 12 -1.81 18.92 1.04
C ALA A 12 -0.28 18.92 0.86
N GLY A 13 0.40 19.99 1.29
CA GLY A 13 1.86 20.05 1.31
C GLY A 13 2.49 18.98 2.21
N ALA A 14 1.96 18.79 3.42
CA ALA A 14 2.43 17.77 4.35
C ALA A 14 2.26 16.34 3.79
N ALA A 15 1.16 16.06 3.08
CA ALA A 15 0.93 14.78 2.43
C ALA A 15 1.96 14.48 1.33
N LEU A 16 2.28 15.48 0.50
CA LEU A 16 3.30 15.33 -0.53
C LEU A 16 4.70 15.11 0.05
N VAL A 17 5.06 15.87 1.10
CA VAL A 17 6.35 15.71 1.78
C VAL A 17 6.45 14.34 2.45
N ALA A 18 5.40 13.90 3.15
CA ALA A 18 5.36 12.59 3.78
C ALA A 18 5.44 11.46 2.73
N ALA A 19 4.75 11.59 1.59
CA ALA A 19 4.83 10.62 0.51
C ALA A 19 6.25 10.51 -0.05
N GLY A 20 6.91 11.66 -0.29
CA GLY A 20 8.32 11.70 -0.70
C GLY A 20 9.25 11.03 0.31
N ALA A 21 9.07 11.31 1.60
CA ALA A 21 9.88 10.74 2.67
C ALA A 21 9.73 9.20 2.79
N VAL A 22 8.54 8.64 2.53
CA VAL A 22 8.33 7.18 2.55
C VAL A 22 8.97 6.46 1.37
N LEU A 23 9.12 7.14 0.24
CA LEU A 23 9.73 6.62 -0.99
C LEU A 23 11.26 6.74 -1.01
N LEU A 24 11.84 7.61 -0.18
CA LEU A 24 13.28 7.73 -0.04
C LEU A 24 13.89 6.52 0.72
N PRO A 25 15.12 6.10 0.38
CA PRO A 25 15.79 4.97 1.03
C PRO A 25 16.37 5.32 2.41
N VAL A 26 15.76 6.26 3.14
CA VAL A 26 16.21 6.70 4.47
C VAL A 26 15.34 6.05 5.55
N PRO A 27 15.79 4.96 6.19
CA PRO A 27 14.94 4.13 7.06
C PRO A 27 14.39 4.89 8.27
N VAL A 28 15.16 5.85 8.81
CA VAL A 28 14.79 6.63 10.01
C VAL A 28 13.57 7.53 9.78
N LEU A 29 13.41 8.07 8.56
CA LEU A 29 12.29 8.96 8.22
C LEU A 29 11.05 8.19 7.75
N ARG A 30 11.22 6.95 7.30
CA ARG A 30 10.17 6.16 6.66
C ARG A 30 9.03 5.80 7.60
N VAL A 31 9.35 5.42 8.83
CA VAL A 31 8.37 5.02 9.85
C VAL A 31 7.48 6.20 10.29
N PRO A 32 8.02 7.34 10.76
CA PRO A 32 7.18 8.46 11.19
C PRO A 32 6.40 9.08 10.03
N ALA A 33 7.00 9.18 8.83
CA ALA A 33 6.30 9.68 7.65
C ALA A 33 5.14 8.75 7.24
N GLY A 34 5.37 7.43 7.25
CA GLY A 34 4.32 6.44 7.02
C GLY A 34 3.17 6.59 8.01
N LEU A 35 3.46 6.65 9.31
CA LEU A 35 2.45 6.81 10.35
C LEU A 35 1.63 8.09 10.20
N ALA A 36 2.28 9.23 9.91
CA ALA A 36 1.56 10.48 9.67
C ALA A 36 0.59 10.38 8.48
N LEU A 37 1.02 9.68 7.42
CA LEU A 37 0.27 9.47 6.19
C LEU A 37 -0.90 8.49 6.39
N VAL A 38 -0.74 7.47 7.27
CA VAL A 38 -1.81 6.53 7.65
C VAL A 38 -2.84 7.17 8.59
N PHE A 39 -2.37 7.84 9.65
CA PHE A 39 -3.18 8.05 10.86
C PHE A 39 -3.63 9.50 11.08
N ALA A 40 -2.97 10.47 10.45
CA ALA A 40 -3.25 11.88 10.70
C ALA A 40 -3.82 12.59 9.47
N LEU A 41 -3.12 12.51 8.33
CA LEU A 41 -3.40 13.39 7.19
C LEU A 41 -4.77 13.18 6.54
N PRO A 42 -5.23 11.95 6.23
CA PRO A 42 -6.57 11.72 5.70
C PRO A 42 -7.67 12.13 6.68
N GLY A 43 -7.52 11.78 7.96
CA GLY A 43 -8.49 12.15 9.01
C GLY A 43 -8.61 13.66 9.21
N LEU A 44 -7.48 14.38 9.22
CA LEU A 44 -7.46 15.85 9.32
C LEU A 44 -8.09 16.53 8.10
N ALA A 45 -7.89 15.98 6.90
CA ALA A 45 -8.51 16.50 5.68
C ALA A 45 -10.05 16.32 5.70
N ALA A 46 -10.52 15.18 6.19
CA ALA A 46 -11.94 14.86 6.20
C ALA A 46 -12.75 15.56 7.30
N ILE A 47 -12.11 15.95 8.42
CA ILE A 47 -12.79 16.68 9.50
C ILE A 47 -13.02 18.16 9.18
N GLY A 48 -12.27 18.72 8.22
CA GLY A 48 -12.42 20.10 7.75
C GLY A 48 -13.88 20.56 7.61
N PRO A 49 -14.74 19.88 6.82
CA PRO A 49 -16.15 20.25 6.65
C PRO A 49 -17.03 20.02 7.89
N LEU A 50 -16.69 19.08 8.77
CA LEU A 50 -17.49 18.73 9.95
C LEU A 50 -17.12 19.55 11.20
N ARG A 51 -16.02 20.30 11.13
CA ARG A 51 -15.44 21.07 12.23
C ARG A 51 -16.43 21.97 13.00
N PRO A 52 -17.39 22.69 12.39
CA PRO A 52 -18.31 23.55 13.15
C PRO A 52 -19.38 22.79 13.94
N ARG A 53 -19.58 21.49 13.67
CA ARG A 53 -20.67 20.69 14.28
C ARG A 53 -20.20 19.71 15.35
N LEU A 54 -18.90 19.49 15.48
CA LEU A 54 -18.33 18.48 16.37
C LEU A 54 -17.72 19.12 17.62
N SER A 55 -17.87 18.47 18.77
CA SER A 55 -17.17 18.84 20.01
C SER A 55 -15.66 18.59 19.89
N THR A 56 -14.84 19.19 20.76
CA THR A 56 -13.37 18.99 20.74
C THR A 56 -13.01 17.52 20.96
N MET A 57 -13.72 16.83 21.87
CA MET A 57 -13.49 15.41 22.16
C MET A 57 -13.88 14.52 20.98
N GLU A 58 -15.01 14.79 20.34
CA GLU A 58 -15.43 14.07 19.13
C GLU A 58 -14.39 14.21 18.02
N ARG A 59 -13.84 15.42 17.81
CA ARG A 59 -12.82 15.65 16.78
C ARG A 59 -11.57 14.82 17.02
N ILE A 60 -11.07 14.75 18.26
CA ILE A 60 -9.85 13.99 18.58
C ILE A 60 -10.07 12.49 18.32
N ALA A 61 -11.25 11.96 18.66
CA ALA A 61 -11.60 10.56 18.43
C ALA A 61 -11.85 10.24 16.94
N LEU A 62 -12.44 11.18 16.18
CA LEU A 62 -12.80 10.97 14.77
C LEU A 62 -11.59 10.95 13.83
N VAL A 63 -10.53 11.72 14.13
CA VAL A 63 -9.32 11.81 13.27
C VAL A 63 -8.75 10.40 13.00
N PRO A 64 -8.35 9.61 14.01
CA PRO A 64 -7.74 8.31 13.76
C PRO A 64 -8.72 7.33 13.13
N LEU A 65 -9.99 7.38 13.52
CA LEU A 65 -11.03 6.46 13.04
C LEU A 65 -11.28 6.65 11.54
N LEU A 66 -11.41 7.90 11.09
CA LEU A 66 -11.56 8.19 9.67
C LEU A 66 -10.28 7.92 8.87
N SER A 67 -9.12 8.13 9.50
CA SER A 67 -7.83 7.87 8.86
C SER A 67 -7.59 6.37 8.63
N ILE A 68 -8.06 5.49 9.53
CA ILE A 68 -8.02 4.03 9.37
C ILE A 68 -9.03 3.54 8.32
N ALA A 69 -10.17 4.21 8.16
CA ALA A 69 -11.16 3.83 7.15
C ALA A 69 -10.58 3.91 5.72
N VAL A 70 -9.71 4.88 5.44
CA VAL A 70 -9.09 5.07 4.11
C VAL A 70 -8.26 3.86 3.65
N PRO A 71 -7.27 3.36 4.40
CA PRO A 71 -6.51 2.17 4.00
C PRO A 71 -7.34 0.89 4.03
N VAL A 72 -8.36 0.78 4.88
CA VAL A 72 -9.25 -0.39 4.90
C VAL A 72 -10.09 -0.45 3.63
N VAL A 73 -10.83 0.62 3.31
CA VAL A 73 -11.67 0.70 2.11
C VAL A 73 -10.81 0.68 0.85
N GLY A 74 -9.69 1.41 0.85
CA GLY A 74 -8.73 1.42 -0.23
C GLY A 74 -8.09 0.05 -0.47
N GLY A 75 -7.73 -0.66 0.59
CA GLY A 75 -7.20 -2.02 0.54
C GLY A 75 -8.22 -3.02 0.00
N ILE A 76 -9.48 -2.94 0.43
CA ILE A 76 -10.58 -3.75 -0.11
C ILE A 76 -10.78 -3.46 -1.60
N GLY A 77 -10.74 -2.19 -2.00
CA GLY A 77 -10.82 -1.79 -3.41
C GLY A 77 -9.66 -2.34 -4.24
N CYS A 78 -8.42 -2.25 -3.74
CA CYS A 78 -7.25 -2.86 -4.39
C CYS A 78 -7.38 -4.37 -4.50
N TYR A 79 -7.87 -5.04 -3.44
CA TYR A 79 -8.10 -6.49 -3.43
C TYR A 79 -9.14 -6.90 -4.48
N ALA A 80 -10.28 -6.22 -4.53
CA ALA A 80 -11.32 -6.47 -5.53
C ALA A 80 -10.83 -6.22 -6.97
N ALA A 81 -9.90 -5.26 -7.15
CA ALA A 81 -9.25 -4.99 -8.43
C ALA A 81 -8.09 -5.94 -8.76
N GLY A 82 -7.76 -6.90 -7.89
CA GLY A 82 -6.61 -7.80 -8.06
C GLY A 82 -5.24 -7.11 -7.97
N VAL A 83 -5.17 -5.89 -7.42
CA VAL A 83 -3.94 -5.11 -7.26
C VAL A 83 -3.27 -5.49 -5.95
N ARG A 84 -2.00 -5.90 -6.02
CA ARG A 84 -1.20 -6.18 -4.82
C ARG A 84 -0.96 -4.88 -4.04
N LEU A 85 -1.25 -4.92 -2.75
CA LEU A 85 -1.01 -3.82 -1.83
C LEU A 85 0.48 -3.71 -1.51
N THR A 86 1.22 -3.05 -2.40
CA THR A 86 2.64 -2.73 -2.20
C THR A 86 2.79 -1.36 -1.54
N THR A 87 3.94 -1.09 -0.91
CA THR A 87 4.24 0.22 -0.30
C THR A 87 3.93 1.41 -1.21
N PRO A 88 4.34 1.45 -2.50
CA PRO A 88 4.01 2.59 -3.37
C PRO A 88 2.52 2.70 -3.66
N VAL A 89 1.79 1.57 -3.81
CA VAL A 89 0.33 1.57 -4.03
C VAL A 89 -0.37 2.19 -2.82
N TRP A 90 0.05 1.80 -1.62
CA TRP A 90 -0.56 2.27 -0.39
C TRP A 90 -0.29 3.78 -0.14
N VAL A 91 0.92 4.26 -0.42
CA VAL A 91 1.28 5.70 -0.36
C VAL A 91 0.50 6.53 -1.38
N ALA A 92 0.37 6.03 -2.62
CA ALA A 92 -0.37 6.72 -3.66
C ALA A 92 -1.85 6.86 -3.29
N LEU A 93 -2.47 5.78 -2.77
CA LEU A 93 -3.87 5.76 -2.39
C LEU A 93 -4.19 6.81 -1.34
N THR A 94 -3.46 6.80 -0.22
CA THR A 94 -3.68 7.72 0.90
C THR A 94 -3.37 9.17 0.52
N THR A 95 -2.36 9.41 -0.32
CA THR A 95 -2.06 10.75 -0.86
C THR A 95 -3.20 11.26 -1.74
N ILE A 96 -3.68 10.45 -2.69
CA ILE A 96 -4.79 10.82 -3.60
C ILE A 96 -6.06 11.13 -2.80
N VAL A 97 -6.42 10.28 -1.83
CA VAL A 97 -7.61 10.48 -1.00
C VAL A 97 -7.48 11.77 -0.19
N THR A 98 -6.32 12.03 0.42
CA THR A 98 -6.08 13.26 1.19
C THR A 98 -6.21 14.50 0.29
N LEU A 99 -5.62 14.48 -0.91
CA LEU A 99 -5.72 15.59 -1.86
C LEU A 99 -7.15 15.80 -2.35
N ALA A 100 -7.90 14.73 -2.61
CA ALA A 100 -9.30 14.79 -3.03
C ALA A 100 -10.18 15.43 -1.94
N LEU A 101 -10.00 15.03 -0.67
CA LEU A 101 -10.70 15.61 0.48
C LEU A 101 -10.36 17.09 0.67
N CYS A 102 -9.08 17.46 0.57
CA CYS A 102 -8.65 18.87 0.61
C CYS A 102 -9.27 19.69 -0.54
N GLY A 103 -9.28 19.14 -1.76
CA GLY A 103 -9.90 19.77 -2.93
C GLY A 103 -11.41 19.97 -2.77
N LEU A 104 -12.10 18.96 -2.24
CA LEU A 104 -13.52 19.03 -1.92
C LEU A 104 -13.81 20.14 -0.90
N HIS A 105 -12.98 20.29 0.12
CA HIS A 105 -13.13 21.34 1.13
C HIS A 105 -12.95 22.74 0.54
N VAL A 106 -11.97 22.93 -0.36
CA VAL A 106 -11.76 24.22 -1.06
C VAL A 106 -12.90 24.52 -2.03
N GLY A 107 -13.44 23.50 -2.71
CA GLY A 107 -14.54 23.63 -3.66
C GLY A 107 -15.90 23.90 -3.01
N LEU A 108 -16.20 23.22 -1.90
CA LEU A 108 -17.46 23.34 -1.15
C LEU A 108 -17.45 24.44 -0.08
N GLY A 109 -16.33 25.14 0.10
CA GLY A 109 -16.15 26.16 1.14
C GLY A 109 -17.22 27.27 1.15
N PRO A 110 -17.46 27.89 2.32
CA PRO A 110 -18.71 28.54 2.69
C PRO A 110 -18.97 29.81 1.88
N ARG A 111 -19.73 29.67 0.79
CA ARG A 111 -20.50 30.78 0.20
C ARG A 111 -21.98 30.75 0.61
N ALA A 112 -22.44 29.72 1.32
CA ALA A 112 -23.82 29.61 1.79
C ALA A 112 -24.16 30.58 2.93
N THR A 113 -23.17 31.05 3.71
CA THR A 113 -23.42 31.93 4.86
C THR A 113 -23.33 33.43 4.55
N ARG A 114 -22.89 33.84 3.35
CA ARG A 114 -22.90 35.27 2.97
C ARG A 114 -24.24 35.77 2.43
N SER A 115 -25.21 34.89 2.19
CA SER A 115 -26.54 35.31 1.74
C SER A 115 -27.55 35.55 2.88
N ALA A 116 -27.20 35.22 4.13
CA ALA A 116 -28.09 35.35 5.29
C ALA A 116 -27.79 36.58 6.16
N GLY A 117 -26.73 37.34 5.86
CA GLY A 117 -26.37 38.57 6.56
C GLY A 117 -26.68 39.81 5.75
N ARG A 118 -27.93 39.97 5.29
CA ARG A 118 -28.45 41.29 4.94
C ARG A 118 -29.16 41.78 6.21
N PRO A 119 -28.68 42.83 6.89
CA PRO A 119 -29.42 43.43 7.99
C PRO A 119 -30.78 43.88 7.43
N ALA A 120 -31.84 43.22 7.87
CA ALA A 120 -33.17 43.77 7.80
C ALA A 120 -33.34 44.52 9.11
N ASP A 121 -33.00 45.80 9.12
CA ASP A 121 -33.45 46.78 10.12
C ASP A 121 -33.10 48.18 9.61
N ASP A 122 -34.02 48.74 8.82
CA ASP A 122 -34.32 50.16 8.87
C ASP A 122 -35.80 50.35 8.46
N PRO A 123 -36.75 50.40 9.42
CA PRO A 123 -38.17 50.53 9.11
C PRO A 123 -38.58 51.99 9.10
N THR A 124 -38.15 52.78 8.11
CA THR A 124 -38.74 54.11 7.87
C THR A 124 -38.44 54.63 6.45
N THR A 125 -39.13 54.11 5.43
CA THR A 125 -39.52 54.93 4.26
C THR A 125 -40.60 54.21 3.46
N GLU A 126 -41.85 54.65 3.65
CA GLU A 126 -42.86 54.60 2.59
C GLU A 126 -42.31 55.37 1.39
N ASP A 127 -42.17 54.74 0.22
CA ASP A 127 -42.73 55.31 -1.02
C ASP A 127 -42.59 54.37 -2.23
N GLY A 128 -43.62 54.38 -3.08
CA GLY A 128 -43.49 54.26 -4.54
C GLY A 128 -43.03 52.93 -5.14
N GLY A 129 -44.00 52.14 -5.64
CA GLY A 129 -43.79 50.89 -6.36
C GLY A 129 -42.74 50.92 -7.47
N ARG A 130 -41.91 49.87 -7.51
CA ARG A 130 -41.12 49.49 -8.69
C ARG A 130 -41.18 47.97 -8.89
N PRO A 131 -41.42 47.51 -10.13
CA PRO A 131 -41.66 46.11 -10.43
C PRO A 131 -40.42 45.27 -10.16
N ALA A 132 -40.67 44.08 -9.62
CA ALA A 132 -39.72 43.01 -9.37
C ALA A 132 -38.84 42.75 -10.61
N ARG A 133 -37.63 43.31 -10.60
CA ARG A 133 -36.59 43.01 -11.57
C ARG A 133 -36.16 41.56 -11.35
N ARG A 134 -36.61 40.70 -12.28
CA ARG A 134 -36.15 39.33 -12.51
C ARG A 134 -34.69 39.17 -12.11
N GLY A 135 -34.47 38.27 -11.16
CA GLY A 135 -33.14 37.89 -10.69
C GLY A 135 -32.22 37.53 -11.86
N PRO A 136 -30.92 37.82 -11.76
CA PRO A 136 -29.97 37.47 -12.80
C PRO A 136 -29.99 35.95 -12.97
N ALA A 137 -30.55 35.49 -14.09
CA ALA A 137 -30.43 34.11 -14.55
C ALA A 137 -28.95 33.75 -14.51
N GLY A 138 -28.63 32.74 -13.70
CA GLY A 138 -27.28 32.34 -13.34
C GLY A 138 -26.45 31.99 -14.55
N ARG A 139 -25.78 32.98 -15.14
CA ARG A 139 -24.60 32.76 -15.97
C ARG A 139 -23.51 32.27 -15.03
N TRP A 140 -23.49 30.96 -14.80
CA TRP A 140 -22.32 30.26 -14.32
C TRP A 140 -21.17 30.63 -15.26
N THR A 141 -20.34 31.58 -14.83
CA THR A 141 -19.18 32.01 -15.62
C THR A 141 -18.33 30.77 -15.88
N ALA A 142 -17.90 30.54 -17.13
CA ALA A 142 -17.13 29.35 -17.51
C ALA A 142 -15.91 29.11 -16.59
N ARG A 143 -15.33 30.19 -16.05
CA ARG A 143 -14.26 30.14 -15.03
C ARG A 143 -14.66 29.46 -13.71
N ARG A 144 -15.94 29.54 -13.32
CA ARG A 144 -16.51 28.91 -12.12
C ARG A 144 -16.76 27.42 -12.33
N ALA A 145 -17.32 27.04 -13.48
CA ALA A 145 -17.45 25.65 -13.87
C ALA A 145 -16.07 24.99 -13.97
N LEU A 146 -15.10 25.66 -14.59
CA LEU A 146 -13.73 25.17 -14.71
C LEU A 146 -13.08 24.92 -13.33
N ARG A 147 -13.24 25.81 -12.35
CA ARG A 147 -12.62 25.61 -11.01
C ARG A 147 -13.23 24.46 -10.20
N VAL A 148 -14.48 24.08 -10.47
CA VAL A 148 -15.13 22.96 -9.78
C VAL A 148 -14.89 21.64 -10.53
N VAL A 149 -14.92 21.69 -11.87
CA VAL A 149 -14.76 20.51 -12.73
C VAL A 149 -13.30 20.10 -12.85
N LEU A 150 -12.36 21.05 -12.90
CA LEU A 150 -10.92 20.77 -13.03
C LEU A 150 -10.37 19.84 -11.93
N PRO A 151 -10.60 20.07 -10.62
CA PRO A 151 -10.11 19.15 -9.60
C PRO A 151 -10.76 17.77 -9.70
N ALA A 152 -12.06 17.68 -10.01
CA ALA A 152 -12.74 16.40 -10.20
C ALA A 152 -12.17 15.61 -11.40
N VAL A 153 -11.96 16.29 -12.53
CA VAL A 153 -11.34 15.70 -13.73
C VAL A 153 -9.90 15.30 -13.45
N LEU A 154 -9.13 16.10 -12.71
CA LEU A 154 -7.77 15.77 -12.31
C LEU A 154 -7.76 14.53 -11.39
N THR A 155 -8.69 14.43 -10.44
CA THR A 155 -8.82 13.26 -9.56
C THR A 155 -9.17 12.01 -10.37
N ILE A 156 -10.13 12.09 -11.30
CA ILE A 156 -10.49 10.98 -12.18
C ILE A 156 -9.31 10.59 -13.08
N ALA A 157 -8.59 11.56 -13.64
CA ALA A 157 -7.43 11.32 -14.48
C ALA A 157 -6.27 10.69 -13.69
N LEU A 158 -6.04 11.12 -12.44
CA LEU A 158 -5.03 10.55 -11.55
C LEU A 158 -5.42 9.13 -11.10
N LEU A 159 -6.68 8.89 -10.75
CA LEU A 159 -7.20 7.55 -10.43
C LEU A 159 -7.11 6.62 -11.65
N GLY A 160 -7.50 7.10 -12.83
CA GLY A 160 -7.40 6.36 -14.08
C GLY A 160 -5.96 6.05 -14.45
N GLY A 161 -5.07 7.04 -14.38
CA GLY A 161 -3.64 6.88 -14.65
C GLY A 161 -2.96 5.92 -13.68
N ALA A 162 -3.21 6.06 -12.38
CA ALA A 162 -2.72 5.13 -11.36
C ALA A 162 -3.28 3.71 -11.56
N GLY A 163 -4.55 3.59 -11.94
CA GLY A 163 -5.19 2.32 -12.27
C GLY A 163 -4.53 1.61 -13.45
N VAL A 164 -4.23 2.33 -14.53
CA VAL A 164 -3.54 1.76 -15.71
C VAL A 164 -2.11 1.34 -15.38
N VAL A 165 -1.37 2.15 -14.60
CA VAL A 165 -0.01 1.80 -14.17
C VAL A 165 -0.03 0.59 -13.23
N ALA A 166 -0.98 0.53 -12.30
CA ALA A 166 -1.17 -0.62 -11.42
C ALA A 166 -1.56 -1.89 -12.19
N LEU A 167 -2.42 -1.78 -13.21
CA LEU A 167 -2.81 -2.90 -14.07
C LEU A 167 -1.63 -3.39 -14.92
N ARG A 168 -0.79 -2.47 -15.43
CA ARG A 168 0.47 -2.84 -16.11
C ARG A 168 1.44 -3.51 -15.16
N ALA A 169 1.64 -2.97 -13.95
CA ALA A 169 2.53 -3.54 -12.95
C ALA A 169 2.06 -4.92 -12.46
N ALA A 170 0.75 -5.13 -12.34
CA ALA A 170 0.15 -6.42 -11.99
C ALA A 170 0.31 -7.44 -13.12
N ARG A 171 0.21 -7.02 -14.39
CA ARG A 171 0.45 -7.88 -15.56
C ARG A 171 1.93 -8.22 -15.74
N THR A 172 2.83 -7.31 -15.40
CA THR A 172 4.29 -7.58 -15.34
C THR A 172 4.68 -8.28 -14.05
N GLY A 173 3.77 -9.07 -13.46
CA GLY A 173 3.94 -9.71 -12.16
C GLY A 173 5.39 -10.12 -11.98
N SER A 174 6.06 -9.48 -11.02
CA SER A 174 7.44 -9.79 -10.70
C SER A 174 7.44 -11.21 -10.19
N VAL A 175 7.68 -12.16 -11.10
CA VAL A 175 7.91 -13.56 -10.79
C VAL A 175 9.13 -13.52 -9.89
N GLN A 176 8.92 -13.60 -8.58
CA GLN A 176 10.03 -13.74 -7.66
C GLN A 176 10.65 -15.07 -8.00
N HIS A 177 11.83 -14.99 -8.60
CA HIS A 177 12.63 -16.16 -8.90
C HIS A 177 13.18 -16.70 -7.60
N TYR A 178 12.74 -17.90 -7.23
CA TYR A 178 13.24 -18.57 -6.04
C TYR A 178 13.42 -20.05 -6.33
N THR A 179 14.50 -20.60 -5.79
CA THR A 179 14.65 -22.04 -5.65
C THR A 179 14.30 -22.42 -4.21
N ALA A 180 13.48 -23.44 -3.97
CA ALA A 180 13.23 -23.96 -2.63
C ALA A 180 13.99 -25.28 -2.40
N LEU A 181 14.46 -25.46 -1.17
CA LEU A 181 15.10 -26.69 -0.68
C LEU A 181 14.34 -27.13 0.56
N SER A 182 13.98 -28.40 0.65
CA SER A 182 13.35 -28.98 1.83
C SER A 182 13.96 -30.35 2.15
N ILE A 183 13.95 -30.68 3.45
CA ILE A 183 14.32 -31.99 3.97
C ILE A 183 13.23 -32.43 4.95
N THR A 184 12.71 -33.64 4.76
CA THR A 184 11.69 -34.22 5.65
C THR A 184 12.05 -35.66 5.99
N PRO A 185 11.79 -36.13 7.22
CA PRO A 185 11.97 -37.53 7.57
C PRO A 185 10.93 -38.40 6.83
N VAL A 186 11.31 -39.62 6.49
CA VAL A 186 10.45 -40.65 5.90
C VAL A 186 10.47 -41.87 6.82
N GLY A 187 9.31 -42.21 7.38
CA GLY A 187 9.18 -43.32 8.33
C GLY A 187 9.59 -42.95 9.76
N SER A 188 9.65 -43.97 10.62
CA SER A 188 9.93 -43.81 12.05
C SER A 188 11.44 -43.78 12.33
N ALA A 189 11.89 -42.91 13.23
CA ALA A 189 13.30 -42.64 13.53
C ALA A 189 14.01 -43.72 14.36
N VAL A 190 13.40 -44.90 14.52
CA VAL A 190 13.82 -45.94 15.50
C VAL A 190 14.84 -46.92 14.91
N ALA A 191 15.12 -46.86 13.61
CA ALA A 191 16.17 -47.67 12.98
C ALA A 191 17.54 -47.00 13.08
N LEU A 192 18.63 -47.80 13.07
CA LEU A 192 20.03 -47.32 13.07
C LEU A 192 20.31 -46.31 11.93
N ASP A 193 19.57 -46.46 10.82
CA ASP A 193 19.49 -45.49 9.73
C ASP A 193 18.07 -44.92 9.63
N ARG A 194 17.96 -43.60 9.47
CA ARG A 194 16.68 -42.95 9.16
C ARG A 194 16.64 -42.54 7.69
N SER A 195 15.47 -42.68 7.07
CA SER A 195 15.28 -42.23 5.69
C SER A 195 14.87 -40.76 5.68
N VAL A 196 15.50 -39.95 4.83
CA VAL A 196 15.15 -38.54 4.62
C VAL A 196 14.82 -38.30 3.15
N ARG A 197 13.77 -37.52 2.93
CA ARG A 197 13.35 -37.02 1.62
C ARG A 197 13.88 -35.61 1.46
N VAL A 198 14.69 -35.40 0.43
CA VAL A 198 15.22 -34.09 0.06
C VAL A 198 14.58 -33.66 -1.25
N THR A 199 13.93 -32.50 -1.26
CA THR A 199 13.26 -31.96 -2.45
C THR A 199 13.82 -30.59 -2.80
N VAL A 200 14.14 -30.40 -4.08
CA VAL A 200 14.52 -29.12 -4.67
C VAL A 200 13.48 -28.73 -5.70
N SER A 201 12.97 -27.51 -5.65
CA SER A 201 12.05 -26.96 -6.65
C SER A 201 12.60 -25.66 -7.23
N CYS A 202 12.61 -25.53 -8.55
CA CYS A 202 13.16 -24.39 -9.27
C CYS A 202 12.03 -23.49 -9.80
N ASN A 203 11.98 -22.22 -9.40
CA ASN A 203 11.17 -21.16 -10.03
C ASN A 203 12.06 -20.03 -10.59
N GLU A 204 13.31 -20.34 -10.95
CA GLU A 204 14.19 -19.41 -11.65
C GLU A 204 13.65 -19.09 -13.06
N SER A 205 14.22 -18.07 -13.73
CA SER A 205 13.81 -17.68 -15.09
C SER A 205 14.32 -18.64 -16.18
N ALA A 206 15.34 -19.45 -15.87
CA ALA A 206 16.00 -20.32 -16.83
C ALA A 206 16.41 -21.67 -16.20
N PRO A 207 16.64 -22.71 -17.01
CA PRO A 207 17.14 -23.99 -16.52
C PRO A 207 18.45 -23.85 -15.76
N THR A 208 18.43 -24.21 -14.48
CA THR A 208 19.56 -24.00 -13.57
C THR A 208 20.12 -25.32 -13.07
N GLY A 209 21.45 -25.41 -13.01
CA GLY A 209 22.18 -26.55 -12.46
C GLY A 209 22.37 -26.41 -10.96
N TYR A 210 21.94 -27.43 -10.21
CA TYR A 210 22.01 -27.48 -8.76
C TYR A 210 22.82 -28.67 -8.30
N THR A 211 23.59 -28.47 -7.23
CA THR A 211 24.25 -29.54 -6.49
C THR A 211 23.76 -29.51 -5.06
N VAL A 212 23.19 -30.63 -4.60
CA VAL A 212 22.76 -30.83 -3.22
C VAL A 212 23.80 -31.67 -2.50
N ARG A 213 24.34 -31.14 -1.41
CA ARG A 213 25.21 -31.86 -0.49
C ARG A 213 24.48 -32.11 0.82
N VAL A 214 24.31 -33.37 1.16
CA VAL A 214 23.70 -33.80 2.43
C VAL A 214 24.81 -34.32 3.33
N THR A 215 24.94 -33.75 4.52
CA THR A 215 25.95 -34.14 5.52
C THR A 215 25.26 -34.56 6.81
N GLY A 216 25.73 -35.63 7.45
CA GLY A 216 25.21 -36.16 8.71
C GLY A 216 26.30 -36.40 9.75
N ALA A 217 25.96 -37.12 10.81
CA ALA A 217 26.93 -37.63 11.78
C ALA A 217 27.88 -38.66 11.14
N ASP A 218 28.92 -39.06 11.88
CA ASP A 218 29.86 -40.11 11.51
C ASP A 218 30.54 -39.91 10.14
N GLY A 219 30.72 -38.64 9.75
CA GLY A 219 31.32 -38.28 8.47
C GLY A 219 30.43 -38.55 7.26
N TYR A 220 29.14 -38.89 7.44
CA TYR A 220 28.23 -39.13 6.34
C TYR A 220 28.15 -37.91 5.40
N ALA A 221 28.38 -38.16 4.11
CA ALA A 221 28.22 -37.16 3.07
C ALA A 221 27.69 -37.80 1.78
N ALA A 222 26.60 -37.25 1.26
CA ALA A 222 26.03 -37.61 -0.04
C ALA A 222 25.93 -36.37 -0.92
N HIS A 223 26.15 -36.55 -2.22
CA HIS A 223 26.01 -35.47 -3.22
C HIS A 223 25.05 -35.90 -4.33
N ARG A 224 24.21 -34.97 -4.78
CA ARG A 224 23.28 -35.16 -5.91
C ARG A 224 23.27 -33.91 -6.77
N SER A 225 23.47 -34.07 -8.06
CA SER A 225 23.38 -32.96 -9.02
C SER A 225 22.12 -33.12 -9.87
N VAL A 226 21.47 -32.01 -10.18
CA VAL A 226 20.28 -31.97 -11.03
C VAL A 226 20.23 -30.66 -11.80
N ARG A 227 19.76 -30.73 -13.05
CA ARG A 227 19.36 -29.55 -13.82
C ARG A 227 17.85 -29.46 -13.82
N LEU A 228 17.30 -28.35 -13.33
CA LEU A 228 15.85 -28.15 -13.24
C LEU A 228 15.42 -26.98 -14.11
N ALA A 229 14.40 -27.22 -14.94
CA ALA A 229 13.68 -26.17 -15.64
C ALA A 229 12.74 -25.43 -14.67
N PRO A 230 12.35 -24.18 -14.98
CA PRO A 230 11.38 -23.42 -14.19
C PRO A 230 10.07 -24.19 -13.99
N GLY A 231 9.55 -24.20 -12.76
CA GLY A 231 8.34 -24.94 -12.37
C GLY A 231 8.54 -26.42 -12.06
N HIS A 232 9.75 -26.97 -12.22
CA HIS A 232 10.03 -28.38 -11.94
C HIS A 232 10.68 -28.59 -10.57
N SER A 233 10.46 -29.79 -10.02
CA SER A 233 11.09 -30.25 -8.79
C SER A 233 11.75 -31.62 -8.94
N ARG A 234 12.78 -31.87 -8.15
CA ARG A 234 13.39 -33.19 -7.99
C ARG A 234 13.40 -33.58 -6.52
N THR A 235 13.03 -34.83 -6.27
CA THR A 235 13.04 -35.44 -4.94
C THR A 235 13.97 -36.64 -4.93
N TRP A 236 14.73 -36.78 -3.85
CA TRP A 236 15.51 -37.97 -3.54
C TRP A 236 15.17 -38.48 -2.17
N GLN A 237 15.27 -39.79 -2.00
CA GLN A 237 15.23 -40.45 -0.72
C GLN A 237 16.64 -40.95 -0.39
N LEU A 238 17.14 -40.61 0.78
CA LEU A 238 18.49 -40.94 1.24
C LEU A 238 18.40 -41.62 2.59
N SER A 239 19.13 -42.70 2.78
CA SER A 239 19.38 -43.27 4.12
C SER A 239 20.54 -42.50 4.74
N VAL A 240 20.30 -41.92 5.91
CA VAL A 240 21.26 -41.13 6.68
C VAL A 240 21.34 -41.71 8.10
N PRO A 241 22.47 -41.50 8.80
CA PRO A 241 22.57 -41.93 10.19
C PRO A 241 21.42 -41.40 11.04
N ALA A 242 20.87 -42.25 11.92
CA ALA A 242 19.76 -41.87 12.78
C ALA A 242 20.16 -40.80 13.80
N VAL A 243 21.39 -40.86 14.27
CA VAL A 243 21.92 -39.97 15.31
C VAL A 243 22.43 -38.67 14.70
N GLY A 244 22.12 -37.55 15.36
CA GLY A 244 22.69 -36.25 15.05
C GLY A 244 21.99 -35.45 13.96
N ARG A 245 22.52 -34.24 13.71
CA ARG A 245 21.94 -33.26 12.78
C ARG A 245 22.27 -33.65 11.34
N VAL A 246 21.24 -33.70 10.49
CA VAL A 246 21.40 -33.86 9.04
C VAL A 246 21.23 -32.50 8.39
N THR A 247 22.20 -32.06 7.61
CA THR A 247 22.18 -30.76 6.92
C THR A 247 22.17 -30.99 5.42
N ALA A 248 21.21 -30.39 4.71
CA ALA A 248 21.22 -30.34 3.25
C ALA A 248 21.58 -28.92 2.81
N ARG A 249 22.60 -28.81 1.96
CA ARG A 249 23.07 -27.56 1.37
C ARG A 249 22.88 -27.63 -0.14
N LEU A 250 22.25 -26.62 -0.70
CA LEU A 250 22.02 -26.45 -2.13
C LEU A 250 23.04 -25.45 -2.66
N TYR A 251 23.73 -25.80 -3.72
CA TYR A 251 24.71 -24.99 -4.43
C TYR A 251 24.24 -24.77 -5.86
N THR A 252 24.59 -23.61 -6.42
CA THR A 252 24.31 -23.23 -7.80
C THR A 252 25.64 -22.97 -8.51
N GLY A 253 25.91 -23.67 -9.62
CA GLY A 253 27.20 -23.60 -10.31
C GLY A 253 28.38 -24.11 -9.45
N ASP A 254 29.56 -23.56 -9.70
CA ASP A 254 30.83 -23.98 -9.04
C ASP A 254 31.13 -23.20 -7.76
N GLY A 255 30.18 -22.41 -7.25
CA GLY A 255 30.34 -21.62 -6.04
C GLY A 255 30.52 -22.49 -4.81
N GLY A 256 31.58 -22.25 -4.03
CA GLY A 256 31.81 -22.91 -2.74
C GLY A 256 30.84 -22.48 -1.64
N THR A 257 30.04 -21.44 -1.87
CA THR A 257 29.03 -20.93 -0.93
C THR A 257 27.66 -21.55 -1.21
N PRO A 258 26.96 -22.08 -0.18
CA PRO A 258 25.66 -22.66 -0.36
C PRO A 258 24.63 -21.57 -0.68
N TYR A 259 23.90 -21.75 -1.78
CA TYR A 259 22.77 -20.92 -2.17
C TYR A 259 21.64 -20.99 -1.12
N ARG A 260 21.36 -22.19 -0.58
CA ARG A 260 20.45 -22.41 0.56
C ARG A 260 20.93 -23.53 1.45
N SER A 261 20.50 -23.51 2.70
CA SER A 261 20.73 -24.61 3.64
C SER A 261 19.48 -24.87 4.48
N VAL A 262 19.23 -26.15 4.74
CA VAL A 262 18.19 -26.62 5.66
C VAL A 262 18.79 -27.72 6.53
N PHE A 263 18.23 -27.92 7.72
CA PHE A 263 18.66 -28.99 8.61
C PHE A 263 17.46 -29.71 9.18
N LEU A 264 17.67 -30.99 9.48
CA LEU A 264 16.78 -31.83 10.24
C LEU A 264 17.47 -32.17 11.56
N ALA A 265 16.83 -31.84 12.69
CA ALA A 265 17.34 -32.20 14.00
C ALA A 265 17.46 -33.73 14.12
N GLY A 266 18.46 -34.20 14.88
CA GLY A 266 18.50 -35.59 15.32
C GLY A 266 17.33 -35.86 16.26
N GLY A 267 16.71 -37.04 16.12
CA GLY A 267 15.78 -37.56 17.12
C GLY A 267 16.54 -38.19 18.28
#